data_AF-A0A971KCQ0-F1
#
_entry.id   AF-A0A971KCQ0-F1
#
_cell.length_a   1.000
_cell.length_b   1.000
_cell.length_c   1.000
_cell.angle_alpha   90.00
_cell.angle_beta   90.00
_cell.angle_gamma   90.00
#
_symmetry.space_group_name_H-M   'P 1'
#
loop_
_entity.id
_entity.type
_entity.pdbx_description
1 polymer ?
#
loop_
_entity_poly.entity_id
_entity_poly.type
_entity_poly.pdbx_seq_one_letter_code
_entity_poly.pdbx_strand_id
1 'polypeptide(L)' 'KNSGGRGAGTITAGLFLEEFVDNTPWVHLDIAGTAYLSDGQGYLPKGATGVPVKTLYYLIKHH' A
#
# COMPACT_ATOMS: atom_id res chain seq x y z
N LYS A 1 -8.16 1.20 -20.01
CA LYS A 1 -7.07 0.19 -20.13
C LYS A 1 -6.45 0.03 -18.74
N ASN A 2 -6.17 -1.18 -18.27
CA ASN A 2 -5.76 -1.47 -16.89
C ASN A 2 -4.23 -1.62 -16.68
N SER A 3 -3.41 -1.31 -17.69
CA SER A 3 -1.95 -1.35 -17.57
C SER A 3 -1.29 -0.32 -18.49
N GLY A 4 -0.35 0.44 -17.94
CA GLY A 4 0.49 1.42 -18.63
C GLY A 4 1.79 0.84 -19.24
N GLY A 5 2.05 -0.46 -19.06
CA GLY A 5 3.32 -1.09 -19.46
C GLY A 5 4.30 -1.25 -18.29
N ARG A 6 5.58 -1.47 -18.59
CA ARG A 6 6.59 -1.93 -17.60
C ARG A 6 7.16 -0.82 -16.71
N GLY A 7 7.09 0.43 -17.14
CA GLY A 7 7.63 1.58 -16.39
C GLY A 7 6.60 2.13 -15.39
N ALA A 8 7.07 2.53 -14.19
CA ALA A 8 6.28 3.25 -13.19
C ALA A 8 4.94 2.58 -12.83
N GLY A 9 4.92 1.24 -12.70
CA GLY A 9 3.71 0.46 -12.44
C GLY A 9 2.92 0.91 -11.21
N THR A 10 3.60 1.23 -10.12
CA THR A 10 3.01 1.76 -8.88
C THR A 10 2.25 3.07 -9.10
N ILE A 11 2.87 4.01 -9.82
CA ILE A 11 2.29 5.34 -10.08
C ILE A 11 1.11 5.21 -11.05
N THR A 12 1.29 4.48 -12.14
CA THR A 12 0.24 4.30 -13.15
C THR A 12 -0.95 3.49 -12.62
N ALA A 13 -0.73 2.54 -11.70
CA ALA A 13 -1.82 1.86 -11.00
C ALA A 13 -2.55 2.80 -10.03
N GLY A 14 -1.83 3.64 -9.29
CA GLY A 14 -2.43 4.68 -8.45
C GLY A 14 -3.33 5.62 -9.27
N LEU A 15 -2.82 6.18 -10.36
CA LEU A 15 -3.61 7.04 -11.26
C LEU A 15 -4.82 6.31 -11.84
N PHE A 16 -4.69 5.02 -12.18
CA PHE A 16 -5.83 4.24 -12.65
C PHE A 16 -6.94 4.13 -11.60
N LEU A 17 -6.59 3.99 -10.31
CA LEU A 17 -7.57 3.94 -9.23
C LEU A 17 -8.20 5.31 -8.94
N GLU A 18 -7.48 6.41 -9.22
CA GLU A 18 -7.95 7.79 -9.02
C GLU A 18 -9.21 8.11 -9.83
N GLU A 19 -9.30 7.54 -11.03
CA GLU A 19 -10.46 7.70 -11.93
C GLU A 19 -11.79 7.20 -11.35
N PHE A 20 -11.76 6.53 -10.18
CA PHE A 20 -12.94 5.91 -9.56
C PHE A 20 -13.33 6.50 -8.20
N VAL A 21 -12.64 7.54 -7.73
CA VAL A 21 -12.89 8.12 -6.38
C VAL A 21 -13.58 9.49 -6.39
N ASP A 22 -13.78 10.08 -7.58
CA ASP A 22 -14.41 11.39 -7.79
C ASP A 22 -13.84 12.48 -6.85
N ASN A 23 -14.70 13.14 -6.07
CA ASN A 23 -14.32 14.21 -5.14
C ASN A 23 -14.05 13.70 -3.72
N THR A 24 -13.94 12.38 -3.52
CA THR A 24 -13.72 11.80 -2.20
C THR A 24 -12.25 11.98 -1.79
N PRO A 25 -11.95 12.56 -0.61
CA PRO A 25 -10.59 12.55 -0.08
C PRO A 25 -10.09 11.11 0.05
N TRP A 26 -8.99 10.79 -0.63
CA TRP A 26 -8.55 9.41 -0.79
C TRP A 26 -7.03 9.28 -0.72
N VAL A 27 -6.58 8.07 -0.42
CA VAL A 27 -5.16 7.71 -0.45
C VAL A 27 -5.02 6.26 -0.93
N HIS A 28 -4.06 6.03 -1.82
CA HIS A 28 -3.63 4.69 -2.22
C HIS A 28 -2.32 4.34 -1.52
N LEU A 29 -2.30 3.23 -0.77
CA LEU A 29 -1.12 2.69 -0.11
C LEU A 29 -0.71 1.38 -0.81
N ASP A 30 0.27 1.43 -1.70
CA ASP A 30 0.86 0.21 -2.27
C ASP A 30 1.82 -0.43 -1.27
N ILE A 31 1.46 -1.64 -0.82
CA ILE A 31 2.22 -2.42 0.15
C ILE A 31 2.91 -3.63 -0.47
N ALA A 32 2.95 -3.79 -1.79
CA ALA A 32 3.51 -4.98 -2.43
C ALA A 32 4.93 -5.29 -1.95
N GLY A 33 5.77 -4.25 -1.78
CA GLY A 33 7.15 -4.39 -1.30
C GLY A 33 7.29 -4.71 0.18
N THR A 34 6.28 -4.43 1.00
CA THR A 34 6.33 -4.63 2.46
C THR A 34 5.42 -5.75 2.96
N ALA A 35 4.57 -6.30 2.09
CA ALA A 35 3.54 -7.28 2.47
C ALA A 35 4.13 -8.59 3.03
N TYR A 36 5.27 -9.03 2.49
CA TYR A 36 5.91 -10.30 2.85
C TYR A 36 7.41 -10.16 3.03
N LEU A 37 7.95 -10.89 4.00
CA LEU A 37 9.38 -11.10 4.16
C LEU A 37 9.76 -12.55 3.89
N SER A 38 10.89 -12.74 3.22
CA SER A 38 11.48 -14.06 2.96
C SER A 38 12.15 -14.66 4.21
N ASP A 39 12.48 -13.81 5.19
CA ASP A 39 13.07 -14.17 6.48
C ASP A 39 12.59 -13.20 7.59
N GLY A 40 12.83 -13.53 8.86
CA GLY A 40 12.48 -12.65 9.97
C GLY A 40 13.30 -11.36 9.99
N GLN A 41 12.67 -10.23 10.32
CA GLN A 41 13.33 -8.93 10.46
C GLN A 41 12.83 -8.21 11.72
N GLY A 42 13.68 -8.10 12.74
CA GLY A 42 13.34 -7.45 14.01
C GLY A 42 12.19 -8.16 14.71
N TYR A 43 11.07 -7.45 14.89
CA TYR A 43 9.84 -8.01 15.49
C TYR A 43 8.91 -8.68 14.47
N LEU A 44 9.23 -8.61 13.17
CA LEU A 44 8.41 -9.19 12.11
C LEU A 44 8.89 -10.62 11.80
N PRO A 45 7.99 -11.62 11.83
CA PRO A 45 8.35 -12.98 11.44
C PRO A 45 8.50 -13.09 9.92
N LYS A 46 9.11 -14.19 9.47
CA LYS A 46 9.05 -14.62 8.06
C LYS A 46 7.58 -14.79 7.63
N GLY A 47 7.25 -14.37 6.41
CA GLY A 47 5.89 -14.42 5.87
C GLY A 47 5.21 -13.06 5.90
N ALA A 48 3.90 -13.04 6.13
CA ALA A 48 3.10 -11.81 6.09
C ALA A 48 3.47 -10.86 7.24
N THR A 49 3.71 -9.59 6.92
CA THR A 49 4.25 -8.61 7.89
C THR A 49 3.18 -7.88 8.70
N GLY A 50 1.96 -7.74 8.16
CA GLY A 50 0.91 -6.90 8.75
C GLY A 50 1.14 -5.39 8.61
N VAL A 51 2.13 -4.96 7.82
CA VAL A 51 2.21 -3.54 7.39
C VAL A 51 0.98 -3.23 6.52
N PRO A 52 0.23 -2.12 6.74
CA PRO A 52 0.52 -0.98 7.61
C PRO A 52 -0.37 -0.88 8.86
N VAL A 53 -0.87 -2.00 9.41
CA VAL A 53 -1.89 -2.02 10.48
C VAL A 53 -1.53 -1.11 11.67
N LYS A 54 -0.28 -1.18 12.16
CA LYS A 54 0.20 -0.35 13.26
C LYS A 54 0.15 1.14 12.93
N THR A 55 0.55 1.53 11.72
CA THR A 55 0.51 2.93 11.24
C THR A 55 -0.91 3.46 11.20
N LEU A 56 -1.85 2.69 10.62
CA LEU A 56 -3.25 3.09 10.54
C LEU A 56 -3.91 3.17 11.93
N TYR A 57 -3.58 2.24 12.82
CA TYR A 57 -4.03 2.31 14.22
C TYR A 57 -3.62 3.62 14.89
N TYR A 58 -2.34 4.00 14.79
CA TYR A 58 -1.85 5.23 15.41
C TYR A 58 -2.38 6.48 14.72
N LEU A 59 -2.59 6.45 13.40
CA LEU A 59 -3.26 7.53 12.67
C LEU A 59 -4.66 7.77 13.26
N ILE A 60 -5.47 6.72 13.41
CA ILE A 60 -6.83 6.84 13.95
C ILE A 60 -6.82 7.17 15.45
N LYS A 61 -5.83 6.71 16.21
CA LYS A 61 -5.77 6.94 17.66
C LYS A 61 -5.43 8.40 18.02
N HIS A 62 -4.65 9.07 17.17
CA HIS A 62 -4.10 10.40 17.45
C HIS A 62 -4.77 11.53 16.65
N HIS A 63 -5.78 11.21 15.84
CA HIS A 63 -6.63 12.15 15.11
C HIS A 63 -8.10 11.93 15.49
#